data_AF-A0A7L5AS39-F1
#
_entry.id   AF-A0A7L5AS39-F1
#
_cell.length_a   1.000
_cell.length_b   1.000
_cell.length_c   1.000
_cell.angle_alpha   90.00
_cell.angle_beta   90.00
_cell.angle_gamma   90.00
#
_symmetry.space_group_name_H-M   'P 1'
#
loop_
_entity.id
_entity.type
_entity.pdbx_description
1 polymer ?
#
loop_
_entity_poly.entity_id
_entity_poly.type
_entity_poly.pdbx_seq_one_letter_code
_entity_poly.pdbx_strand_id
1 'polypeptide(L)'
;MDMIPGDAANDASSPKTSPDRLEELADNYPELHARIVVNPACPEGLRQWILSLGSSEVRRAWEQHQGAQQPPGGAMTPAAGPVPPRPGVPPRSGVPSQPGVPPQPMAQPKRSGGPRAILVVVLVLVALFMLYQCAYGVLTTLSDTSHSGNAADTQDPSAGDLVSPAPDDAVEAFWIQSPSQNISCELHDDIVGCSVAERYYAEAGQEDCSQSLFSIGVADGWASLSCGNDFIGSADGVLITLDYGSSAANDTFACTSRESGMTCWNQVTGSGFTVSRTEYTVF
;
A
#
# COMPACT_ATOMS: atom_id res chain seq x y z
N MET A 1 -12.80 -28.54 -18.19
CA MET A 1 -12.10 -27.37 -18.74
C MET A 1 -12.82 -26.98 -20.01
N ASP A 2 -13.81 -26.11 -19.88
CA ASP A 2 -14.48 -25.55 -21.05
C ASP A 2 -13.47 -24.68 -21.80
N MET A 3 -13.22 -25.05 -23.05
CA MET A 3 -12.28 -24.38 -23.93
C MET A 3 -12.83 -22.98 -24.21
N ILE A 4 -12.06 -21.93 -23.92
CA ILE A 4 -12.46 -20.55 -24.22
C ILE A 4 -12.86 -20.48 -25.70
N PRO A 5 -14.11 -20.13 -26.02
CA PRO A 5 -14.51 -19.92 -27.39
C PRO A 5 -13.62 -18.82 -28.00
N GLY A 6 -13.04 -19.07 -29.18
CA GLY A 6 -12.07 -18.13 -29.79
C GLY A 6 -12.68 -16.75 -30.10
N ASP A 7 -13.99 -16.67 -30.24
CA ASP A 7 -14.79 -15.44 -30.28
C ASP A 7 -14.81 -14.69 -28.95
N ALA A 8 -14.90 -15.37 -27.80
CA ALA A 8 -14.92 -14.75 -26.47
C ALA A 8 -13.65 -13.93 -26.17
N ALA A 9 -12.47 -14.45 -26.51
CA ALA A 9 -11.20 -13.74 -26.31
C ALA A 9 -11.04 -12.52 -27.24
N ASN A 10 -11.62 -12.59 -28.44
CA ASN A 10 -11.62 -11.48 -29.39
C ASN A 10 -12.62 -10.39 -28.98
N ASP A 11 -13.80 -10.80 -28.52
CA ASP A 11 -14.83 -9.90 -27.98
C ASP A 11 -14.32 -9.13 -26.75
N ALA A 12 -13.60 -9.79 -25.84
CA ALA A 12 -13.04 -9.16 -24.65
C ALA A 12 -12.09 -7.99 -24.95
N SER A 13 -11.35 -8.04 -26.07
CA SER A 13 -10.41 -6.99 -26.48
C SER A 13 -10.96 -6.01 -27.51
N SER A 14 -12.16 -6.26 -28.05
CA SER A 14 -12.74 -5.42 -29.11
C SER A 14 -13.36 -4.14 -28.54
N PRO A 15 -13.01 -2.94 -29.07
CA PRO A 15 -13.59 -1.67 -28.62
C PRO A 15 -15.05 -1.47 -29.03
N LYS A 16 -15.60 -2.39 -29.83
CA LYS A 16 -16.99 -2.36 -30.31
C LYS A 16 -17.91 -3.30 -29.53
N THR A 17 -17.36 -4.09 -28.61
CA THR A 17 -18.12 -5.03 -27.78
C THR A 17 -19.07 -4.25 -26.86
N SER A 18 -20.31 -4.71 -26.74
CA SER A 18 -21.29 -4.05 -25.89
C SER A 18 -20.96 -4.22 -24.40
N PRO A 19 -21.35 -3.27 -23.54
CA PRO A 19 -21.27 -3.39 -22.08
C PRO A 19 -21.79 -4.73 -21.54
N ASP A 20 -23.03 -5.10 -21.91
CA ASP A 20 -23.68 -6.32 -21.44
C ASP A 20 -22.89 -7.59 -21.82
N ARG A 21 -22.24 -7.59 -22.99
CA ARG A 21 -21.41 -8.69 -23.43
C ARG A 21 -20.09 -8.76 -22.66
N LEU A 22 -19.53 -7.63 -22.27
CA LEU A 22 -18.33 -7.59 -21.43
C LEU A 22 -18.62 -8.07 -20.00
N GLU A 23 -19.79 -7.75 -19.45
CA GLU A 23 -20.26 -8.28 -18.16
C GLU A 23 -20.44 -9.80 -18.23
N GLU A 24 -21.13 -10.31 -19.25
CA GLU A 24 -21.29 -11.75 -19.47
C GLU A 24 -19.93 -12.48 -19.59
N LEU A 25 -18.97 -11.91 -20.31
CA LEU A 25 -17.64 -12.49 -20.45
C LEU A 25 -16.86 -12.48 -19.13
N ALA A 26 -17.01 -11.42 -18.33
CA ALA A 26 -16.35 -11.32 -17.03
C ALA A 26 -16.90 -12.35 -16.03
N ASP A 27 -18.20 -12.63 -16.05
CA ASP A 27 -18.83 -13.61 -15.16
C ASP A 27 -18.44 -15.06 -15.51
N ASN A 28 -18.37 -15.36 -16.81
CA ASN A 28 -18.17 -16.74 -17.29
C ASN A 28 -16.69 -17.12 -17.48
N TYR A 29 -15.80 -16.14 -17.68
CA TYR A 29 -14.40 -16.38 -18.03
C TYR A 29 -13.47 -15.45 -17.21
N PRO A 30 -13.14 -15.80 -15.96
CA PRO A 30 -12.28 -15.00 -15.09
C PRO A 30 -10.89 -14.69 -15.69
N GLU A 31 -10.38 -15.57 -16.54
CA GLU A 31 -9.13 -15.39 -17.26
C GLU A 31 -9.17 -14.27 -18.31
N LEU A 32 -10.36 -13.78 -18.68
CA LEU A 32 -10.53 -12.63 -19.56
C LEU A 32 -10.53 -11.29 -18.80
N HIS A 33 -10.55 -11.28 -17.46
CA HIS A 33 -10.58 -10.05 -16.66
C HIS A 33 -9.45 -9.08 -17.01
N ALA A 34 -8.24 -9.58 -17.24
CA ALA A 34 -7.09 -8.75 -17.65
C ALA A 34 -7.27 -8.09 -19.03
N ARG A 35 -8.06 -8.70 -19.92
CA ARG A 35 -8.38 -8.12 -21.24
C ARG A 35 -9.56 -7.16 -21.17
N ILE A 36 -10.55 -7.48 -20.35
CA ILE A 36 -11.76 -6.67 -20.17
C ILE A 36 -11.44 -5.37 -19.43
N VAL A 37 -10.55 -5.39 -18.43
CA VAL A 37 -10.20 -4.21 -17.60
C VAL A 37 -9.57 -3.08 -18.41
N VAL A 38 -8.92 -3.38 -19.54
CA VAL A 38 -8.32 -2.39 -20.46
C VAL A 38 -9.20 -2.07 -21.66
N ASN A 39 -10.33 -2.76 -21.84
CA ASN A 39 -11.22 -2.49 -22.96
C ASN A 39 -11.85 -1.09 -22.83
N PRO A 40 -11.80 -0.22 -23.85
CA PRO A 40 -12.38 1.14 -23.76
C PRO A 40 -13.91 1.15 -23.61
N ALA A 41 -14.60 0.09 -24.02
CA ALA A 41 -16.05 -0.07 -23.86
C ALA A 41 -16.44 -0.70 -22.50
N CYS A 42 -15.46 -1.09 -21.66
CA CYS A 42 -15.74 -1.68 -20.35
C CYS A 42 -16.36 -0.63 -19.39
N PRO A 43 -17.58 -0.88 -18.88
CA PRO A 43 -18.26 0.00 -17.93
C PRO A 43 -17.41 0.30 -16.70
N GLU A 44 -17.52 1.51 -16.15
CA GLU A 44 -16.73 1.91 -14.98
C GLU A 44 -17.01 1.00 -13.77
N GLY A 45 -18.26 0.67 -13.49
CA GLY A 45 -18.63 -0.23 -12.39
C GLY A 45 -18.00 -1.62 -12.53
N LEU A 46 -18.06 -2.19 -13.74
CA LEU A 46 -17.41 -3.48 -14.04
C LEU A 46 -15.89 -3.40 -13.88
N ARG A 47 -15.29 -2.32 -14.39
CA ARG A 47 -13.84 -2.09 -14.30
C ARG A 47 -13.36 -2.00 -12.85
N GLN A 48 -14.08 -1.24 -12.02
CA GLN A 48 -13.77 -1.10 -10.60
C GLN A 48 -13.95 -2.44 -9.86
N TRP A 49 -15.00 -3.19 -10.18
CA TRP A 49 -15.19 -4.53 -9.62
C TRP A 49 -14.05 -5.47 -9.99
N ILE A 50 -13.65 -5.54 -11.28
CA ILE A 50 -12.52 -6.36 -11.73
C ILE A 50 -11.21 -5.98 -11.00
N LEU A 51 -10.94 -4.69 -10.81
CA LEU A 51 -9.76 -4.21 -10.07
C LEU A 51 -9.82 -4.59 -8.58
N SER A 52 -11.01 -4.61 -7.98
CA SER A 52 -11.20 -4.97 -6.57
C SER A 52 -10.92 -6.44 -6.25
N LEU A 53 -10.93 -7.32 -7.27
CA LEU A 53 -10.60 -8.74 -7.11
C LEU A 53 -9.12 -8.98 -6.73
N GLY A 54 -8.26 -7.97 -6.89
CA GLY A 54 -6.88 -8.04 -6.42
C GLY A 54 -5.93 -8.86 -7.30
N SER A 55 -6.37 -9.34 -8.47
CA SER A 55 -5.54 -10.09 -9.43
C SER A 55 -4.34 -9.28 -9.92
N SER A 56 -3.13 -9.85 -9.80
CA SER A 56 -1.89 -9.24 -10.27
C SER A 56 -1.86 -9.08 -11.79
N GLU A 57 -2.45 -10.00 -12.56
CA GLU A 57 -2.54 -9.89 -14.02
C GLU A 57 -3.43 -8.73 -14.47
N VAL A 58 -4.58 -8.57 -13.82
CA VAL A 58 -5.53 -7.47 -14.06
C VAL A 58 -4.89 -6.11 -13.74
N ARG A 59 -4.20 -6.04 -12.59
CA ARG A 59 -3.50 -4.82 -12.14
C ARG A 59 -2.42 -4.40 -13.12
N ARG A 60 -1.57 -5.35 -13.55
CA ARG A 60 -0.53 -5.14 -14.56
C ARG A 60 -1.09 -4.64 -15.89
N ALA A 61 -2.16 -5.26 -16.37
CA ALA A 61 -2.79 -4.84 -17.63
C ALA A 61 -3.31 -3.39 -17.54
N TRP A 62 -3.95 -3.04 -16.43
CA TRP A 62 -4.48 -1.70 -16.18
C TRP A 62 -3.38 -0.63 -16.07
N GLU A 63 -2.32 -0.89 -15.31
CA GLU A 63 -1.18 0.03 -15.12
C GLU A 63 -0.46 0.31 -16.44
N GLN A 64 -0.19 -0.73 -17.25
CA GLN A 64 0.41 -0.59 -18.58
C GLN A 64 -0.44 0.29 -19.49
N HIS A 65 -1.76 0.10 -19.45
CA HIS A 65 -2.70 0.88 -20.24
C HIS A 65 -2.77 2.35 -19.78
N GLN A 66 -2.71 2.62 -18.47
CA GLN A 66 -2.62 4.00 -17.95
C GLN A 66 -1.31 4.68 -18.36
N GLY A 67 -0.17 3.98 -18.26
CA GLY A 67 1.13 4.49 -18.70
C GLY A 67 1.16 4.83 -20.20
N ALA A 68 0.52 4.01 -21.03
CA ALA A 68 0.40 4.26 -22.47
C ALA A 68 -0.54 5.43 -22.82
N GLN A 69 -1.48 5.78 -21.93
CA GLN A 69 -2.40 6.90 -22.10
C GLN A 69 -1.87 8.23 -21.54
N GLN A 70 -0.76 8.20 -20.79
CA GLN A 70 -0.11 9.38 -20.26
C GLN A 70 0.64 10.12 -21.39
N PRO A 71 0.24 11.34 -21.79
CA PRO A 71 1.03 12.11 -22.75
C PRO A 71 2.39 12.49 -22.13
N PRO A 72 3.48 12.50 -22.91
CA PRO A 72 4.79 12.90 -22.40
C PRO A 72 4.76 14.39 -22.00
N GLY A 73 4.97 14.66 -20.71
CA GLY A 73 5.38 15.96 -20.20
C GLY A 73 4.35 17.10 -20.33
N GLY A 74 3.56 17.30 -19.27
CA GLY A 74 2.85 18.55 -19.03
C GLY A 74 3.82 19.69 -18.68
N ALA A 75 4.55 20.21 -19.67
CA ALA A 75 5.15 21.53 -19.59
C ALA A 75 4.04 22.57 -19.85
N MET A 76 3.39 23.02 -18.80
CA MET A 76 2.42 24.12 -18.88
C MET A 76 3.16 25.44 -19.10
N THR A 77 3.35 25.82 -20.36
CA THR A 77 3.54 27.22 -20.76
C THR A 77 2.27 28.02 -20.47
N PRO A 78 2.34 29.23 -19.89
CA PRO A 78 1.16 30.06 -19.69
C PRO A 78 0.80 30.72 -21.03
N ALA A 79 -0.18 30.16 -21.74
CA ALA A 79 -0.77 30.81 -22.90
C ALA A 79 -1.98 31.65 -22.44
N ALA A 80 -1.82 32.96 -22.48
CA ALA A 80 -2.89 33.92 -22.35
C ALA A 80 -3.87 33.81 -23.54
N GLY A 81 -5.17 33.74 -23.26
CA GLY A 81 -6.24 33.80 -24.26
C GLY A 81 -7.60 34.03 -23.59
N PRO A 82 -8.55 34.72 -24.25
CA PRO A 82 -9.58 35.50 -23.57
C PRO A 82 -10.84 34.70 -23.19
N VAL A 83 -11.42 35.05 -22.05
CA VAL A 83 -12.68 34.55 -21.51
C VAL A 83 -13.87 34.94 -22.40
N PRO A 84 -14.76 34.01 -22.81
CA PRO A 84 -16.04 34.37 -23.42
C PRO A 84 -17.12 34.64 -22.34
N PRO A 85 -18.11 35.53 -22.60
CA PRO A 85 -19.12 35.90 -21.62
C PRO A 85 -20.26 34.86 -21.53
N ARG A 86 -20.77 34.67 -20.31
CA ARG A 86 -21.96 33.84 -20.01
C ARG A 86 -23.24 34.48 -20.58
N PRO A 87 -24.11 33.74 -21.27
CA PRO A 87 -25.48 34.17 -21.53
C PRO A 87 -26.38 33.94 -20.30
N GLY A 88 -27.22 34.93 -19.98
CA GLY A 88 -28.22 34.86 -18.92
C GLY A 88 -29.38 33.93 -19.25
N VAL A 89 -29.92 33.29 -18.21
CA VAL A 89 -31.14 32.46 -18.29
C VAL A 89 -32.30 33.22 -17.63
N PRO A 90 -33.47 33.36 -18.28
CA PRO A 90 -34.65 34.05 -17.76
C PRO A 90 -35.51 33.15 -16.84
N PRO A 91 -36.48 33.71 -16.09
CA PRO A 91 -37.22 32.95 -15.09
C PRO A 91 -38.41 32.20 -15.71
N ARG A 92 -38.80 31.07 -15.11
CA ARG A 92 -40.08 30.43 -15.43
C ARG A 92 -40.82 29.99 -14.17
N SER A 93 -41.99 30.58 -14.04
CA SER A 93 -42.97 30.39 -12.99
C SER A 93 -43.73 29.07 -13.14
N GLY A 94 -44.05 28.46 -12.00
CA GLY A 94 -45.37 27.92 -11.69
C GLY A 94 -45.67 26.47 -12.04
N VAL A 95 -45.87 25.64 -11.00
CA VAL A 95 -46.97 24.65 -10.90
C VAL A 95 -47.41 24.57 -9.42
N PRO A 96 -48.73 24.50 -9.12
CA PRO A 96 -49.27 24.57 -7.76
C PRO A 96 -49.56 23.18 -7.16
N SER A 97 -49.58 23.06 -5.83
CA SER A 97 -50.22 21.95 -5.10
C SER A 97 -50.69 22.39 -3.71
N GLN A 98 -51.78 21.77 -3.30
CA GLN A 98 -52.80 22.19 -2.32
C GLN A 98 -52.41 22.04 -0.82
N PRO A 99 -53.28 22.52 0.10
CA PRO A 99 -52.93 22.85 1.49
C PRO A 99 -53.17 21.70 2.48
N GLY A 100 -52.39 21.68 3.57
CA GLY A 100 -52.60 20.77 4.69
C GLY A 100 -51.73 21.08 5.92
N VAL A 101 -52.27 21.91 6.82
CA VAL A 101 -52.14 21.94 8.30
C VAL A 101 -50.74 22.15 8.97
N PRO A 102 -50.59 23.13 9.88
CA PRO A 102 -49.35 23.45 10.61
C PRO A 102 -49.21 22.63 11.92
N PRO A 103 -47.99 22.54 12.50
CA PRO A 103 -47.71 23.39 13.67
C PRO A 103 -46.27 23.96 13.75
N GLN A 104 -46.22 25.20 14.23
CA GLN A 104 -45.13 26.02 14.81
C GLN A 104 -43.67 25.52 14.76
N PRO A 105 -42.72 26.33 14.25
CA PRO A 105 -41.31 26.18 14.56
C PRO A 105 -41.03 26.66 15.99
N MET A 106 -40.44 25.76 16.80
CA MET A 106 -39.80 26.12 18.05
C MET A 106 -38.72 27.18 17.80
N ALA A 107 -38.79 28.26 18.58
CA ALA A 107 -37.76 29.28 18.63
C ALA A 107 -36.42 28.65 19.05
N GLN A 108 -35.48 28.55 18.11
CA GLN A 108 -34.09 28.29 18.45
C GLN A 108 -33.48 29.55 19.08
N PRO A 109 -32.88 29.45 20.27
CA PRO A 109 -32.19 30.58 20.87
C PRO A 109 -30.93 30.90 20.04
N LYS A 110 -30.91 32.10 19.44
CA LYS A 110 -29.69 32.72 18.92
C LYS A 110 -28.67 32.82 20.06
N ARG A 111 -27.66 31.96 20.07
CA ARG A 111 -26.44 32.17 20.85
C ARG A 111 -25.35 32.70 19.92
N SER A 112 -25.35 34.01 19.75
CA SER A 112 -24.29 34.77 19.11
C SER A 112 -23.04 34.75 20.00
N GLY A 113 -22.21 33.73 19.85
CA GLY A 113 -20.83 33.70 20.35
C GLY A 113 -19.89 33.88 19.18
N GLY A 114 -19.39 35.11 18.97
CA GLY A 114 -18.54 35.44 17.83
C GLY A 114 -17.21 34.67 17.80
N PRO A 115 -16.46 34.76 16.68
CA PRO A 115 -15.22 34.00 16.39
C PRO A 115 -14.06 34.24 17.37
N ARG A 116 -14.23 35.11 18.38
CA ARG A 116 -13.25 35.38 19.43
C ARG A 116 -13.23 34.33 20.54
N ALA A 117 -14.35 33.66 20.82
CA ALA A 117 -14.39 32.63 21.89
C ALA A 117 -13.66 31.34 21.46
N ILE A 118 -13.76 30.96 20.19
CA ILE A 118 -13.07 29.80 19.62
C ILE A 118 -11.55 30.03 19.62
N LEU A 119 -11.10 31.24 19.26
CA LEU A 119 -9.67 31.59 19.27
C LEU A 119 -9.06 31.49 20.68
N VAL A 120 -9.76 31.99 21.70
CA VAL A 120 -9.28 31.92 23.09
C VAL A 120 -9.22 30.48 23.59
N VAL A 121 -10.22 29.65 23.27
CA VAL A 121 -10.21 28.23 23.63
C VAL A 121 -9.07 27.48 22.95
N VAL A 122 -8.83 27.73 21.66
CA VAL A 122 -7.69 27.13 20.94
C VAL A 122 -6.35 27.57 21.55
N LEU A 123 -6.18 28.85 21.87
CA LEU A 123 -4.95 29.34 22.51
C LEU A 123 -4.72 28.71 23.89
N VAL A 124 -5.78 28.50 24.67
CA VAL A 124 -5.69 27.82 25.97
C VAL A 124 -5.33 26.34 25.80
N LEU A 125 -5.91 25.64 24.82
CA LEU A 125 -5.59 24.24 24.54
C LEU A 125 -4.14 24.07 24.06
N VAL A 126 -3.66 24.97 23.20
CA VAL A 126 -2.25 24.98 22.75
C VAL A 126 -1.30 25.28 23.91
N ALA A 127 -1.65 26.22 24.80
CA ALA A 127 -0.84 26.51 25.99
C ALA A 127 -0.78 25.31 26.95
N LEU A 128 -1.89 24.61 27.16
CA LEU A 128 -1.93 23.39 27.97
C LEU A 128 -1.14 22.25 27.33
N PHE A 129 -1.18 22.10 26.01
CA PHE A 129 -0.37 21.13 25.29
C PHE A 129 1.13 21.45 25.38
N MET A 130 1.52 22.72 25.25
CA MET A 130 2.91 23.16 25.42
C MET A 130 3.40 22.94 26.86
N LEU A 131 2.56 23.20 27.86
CA LEU A 131 2.90 22.92 29.26
C LEU A 131 2.99 21.42 29.55
N TYR A 132 2.16 20.61 28.90
CA TYR A 132 2.21 19.16 28.97
C TYR A 132 3.51 18.63 28.34
N GLN A 133 3.85 19.07 27.12
CA GLN A 133 5.11 18.69 26.48
C GLN A 133 6.35 19.16 27.26
N CYS A 134 6.31 20.35 27.88
CA CYS A 134 7.37 20.81 28.78
C CYS A 134 7.47 19.96 30.06
N ALA A 135 6.35 19.55 30.64
CA ALA A 135 6.36 18.68 31.83
C ALA A 135 6.89 17.26 31.52
N TYR A 136 6.64 16.75 30.32
CA TYR A 136 7.23 15.48 29.85
C TYR A 136 8.71 15.63 29.46
N GLY A 137 9.10 16.76 28.88
CA GLY A 137 10.51 17.04 28.53
C GLY A 137 11.41 17.28 29.74
N VAL A 138 10.90 17.84 30.85
CA VAL A 138 11.70 18.07 32.06
C VAL A 138 11.98 16.76 32.84
N LEU A 139 11.16 15.71 32.64
CA LEU A 139 11.45 14.39 33.20
C LEU A 139 12.53 13.63 32.41
N THR A 140 12.77 13.97 31.14
CA THR A 140 13.81 13.35 30.32
C THR A 140 15.16 14.06 30.40
N THR A 141 15.23 15.31 30.86
CA THR A 141 16.48 16.10 30.89
C THR A 141 17.25 16.10 32.22
N LEU A 142 16.81 15.39 33.26
CA LEU A 142 17.54 15.29 34.55
C LEU A 142 18.38 14.01 34.70
N SER A 143 18.38 13.11 33.70
CA SER A 143 19.19 11.89 33.74
C SER A 143 20.62 12.07 33.19
N ASP A 144 20.92 13.17 32.49
CA ASP A 144 22.26 13.42 31.94
C ASP A 144 23.13 14.25 32.89
N THR A 145 23.46 13.66 34.04
CA THR A 145 24.71 14.00 34.73
C THR A 145 25.22 12.76 35.43
N SER A 146 25.90 11.88 34.68
CA SER A 146 27.05 11.10 35.14
C SER A 146 27.54 10.17 34.02
N HIS A 147 28.62 10.54 33.33
CA HIS A 147 29.92 9.84 33.45
C HIS A 147 30.96 10.46 32.50
N SER A 148 32.01 10.98 33.12
CA SER A 148 33.25 11.45 32.52
C SER A 148 34.18 10.26 32.22
N GLY A 149 34.77 10.20 31.02
CA GLY A 149 35.92 9.32 30.77
C GLY A 149 36.32 9.05 29.31
N ASN A 150 37.10 9.98 28.73
CA ASN A 150 38.15 9.83 27.71
C ASN A 150 37.98 9.07 26.37
N ALA A 151 38.44 9.82 25.34
CA ALA A 151 39.23 9.45 24.17
C ALA A 151 38.53 8.92 22.90
N ALA A 152 38.33 9.87 21.98
CA ALA A 152 38.50 9.79 20.52
C ALA A 152 38.25 8.44 19.83
N ASP A 153 37.05 8.31 19.27
CA ASP A 153 36.84 7.63 18.00
C ASP A 153 35.79 8.41 17.19
N THR A 154 36.00 8.55 15.89
CA THR A 154 35.07 9.25 14.99
C THR A 154 33.88 8.31 14.73
N GLN A 155 32.88 8.33 15.62
CA GLN A 155 31.61 7.65 15.38
C GLN A 155 30.71 8.49 14.47
N ASP A 156 30.49 7.93 13.29
CA ASP A 156 29.41 8.19 12.35
C ASP A 156 28.04 8.14 13.08
N PRO A 157 27.09 9.08 12.86
CA PRO A 157 25.84 9.09 13.61
C PRO A 157 24.82 8.15 12.94
N SER A 158 24.94 6.83 13.11
CA SER A 158 23.88 5.89 12.72
C SER A 158 24.00 4.52 13.41
N ALA A 159 23.70 4.44 14.72
CA ALA A 159 23.52 3.15 15.42
C ALA A 159 22.87 3.35 16.81
N GLY A 160 21.80 4.14 16.90
CA GLY A 160 21.03 4.28 18.13
C GLY A 160 19.74 3.46 18.04
N ASP A 161 19.62 2.40 18.84
CA ASP A 161 18.40 1.61 19.13
C ASP A 161 18.01 0.45 18.19
N LEU A 162 18.95 -0.22 17.51
CA LEU A 162 18.68 -1.52 16.88
C LEU A 162 18.97 -2.68 17.86
N VAL A 163 18.00 -3.58 18.07
CA VAL A 163 18.15 -4.81 18.88
C VAL A 163 18.91 -5.91 18.11
N SER A 164 18.72 -5.96 16.80
CA SER A 164 19.35 -6.94 15.92
C SER A 164 19.77 -6.28 14.61
N PRO A 165 20.89 -5.52 14.59
CA PRO A 165 21.34 -4.83 13.39
C PRO A 165 21.69 -5.81 12.26
N ALA A 166 21.53 -5.36 11.02
CA ALA A 166 21.99 -6.06 9.83
C ALA A 166 23.53 -6.20 9.82
N PRO A 167 24.08 -7.18 9.10
CA PRO A 167 25.52 -7.23 8.82
C PRO A 167 26.01 -5.95 8.12
N ASP A 168 27.23 -5.51 8.44
CA ASP A 168 27.83 -4.27 7.88
C ASP A 168 27.98 -4.29 6.35
N ASP A 169 28.00 -5.49 5.75
CA ASP A 169 28.10 -5.71 4.30
C ASP A 169 26.74 -5.92 3.62
N ALA A 170 25.63 -5.68 4.34
CA ALA A 170 24.29 -5.78 3.78
C ALA A 170 24.09 -4.75 2.66
N VAL A 171 23.53 -5.19 1.54
CA VAL A 171 23.20 -4.30 0.41
C VAL A 171 21.85 -3.63 0.63
N GLU A 172 21.71 -2.36 0.24
CA GLU A 172 20.40 -1.71 0.22
C GLU A 172 19.55 -2.25 -0.94
N ALA A 173 18.38 -2.80 -0.62
CA ALA A 173 17.47 -3.37 -1.59
C ALA A 173 16.01 -3.33 -1.12
N PHE A 174 15.10 -2.96 -2.02
CA PHE A 174 13.65 -3.03 -1.79
C PHE A 174 13.07 -4.38 -2.17
N TRP A 175 13.62 -5.02 -3.21
CA TRP A 175 13.15 -6.31 -3.71
C TRP A 175 14.32 -7.26 -3.85
N ILE A 176 14.22 -8.39 -3.18
CA ILE A 176 15.26 -9.43 -3.21
C ILE A 176 14.67 -10.78 -3.60
N GLN A 177 15.52 -11.64 -4.15
CA GLN A 177 15.16 -13.01 -4.46
C GLN A 177 16.27 -13.97 -4.05
N SER A 178 15.91 -15.17 -3.61
CA SER A 178 16.88 -16.24 -3.38
C SER A 178 17.56 -16.68 -4.69
N PRO A 179 18.78 -17.26 -4.64
CA PRO A 179 19.46 -17.78 -5.82
C PRO A 179 18.66 -18.90 -6.53
N SER A 180 17.88 -19.65 -5.75
CA SER A 180 16.95 -20.67 -6.26
C SER A 180 15.71 -20.11 -6.96
N GLN A 181 15.47 -18.80 -6.87
CA GLN A 181 14.30 -18.09 -7.39
C GLN A 181 12.95 -18.53 -6.80
N ASN A 182 12.96 -19.41 -5.79
CA ASN A 182 11.74 -19.90 -5.16
C ASN A 182 11.16 -18.93 -4.12
N ILE A 183 12.01 -18.06 -3.55
CA ILE A 183 11.64 -17.11 -2.50
C ILE A 183 11.93 -15.71 -3.01
N SER A 184 10.91 -14.85 -2.99
CA SER A 184 11.03 -13.42 -3.27
C SER A 184 10.60 -12.66 -2.03
N CYS A 185 11.26 -11.54 -1.72
CA CYS A 185 10.91 -10.70 -0.58
C CYS A 185 10.91 -9.22 -0.94
N GLU A 186 10.09 -8.46 -0.24
CA GLU A 186 10.04 -7.00 -0.31
C GLU A 186 10.37 -6.41 1.06
N LEU A 187 11.26 -5.41 1.08
CA LEU A 187 11.65 -4.65 2.25
C LEU A 187 11.17 -3.22 2.06
N HIS A 188 10.07 -2.86 2.72
CA HIS A 188 9.56 -1.49 2.81
C HIS A 188 9.80 -0.95 4.22
N ASP A 189 9.43 0.31 4.47
CA ASP A 189 9.69 0.97 5.75
C ASP A 189 8.85 0.39 6.91
N ASP A 190 7.68 -0.18 6.59
CA ASP A 190 6.68 -0.68 7.54
C ASP A 190 6.50 -2.20 7.53
N ILE A 191 6.97 -2.88 6.47
CA ILE A 191 6.86 -4.34 6.34
C ILE A 191 8.08 -4.93 5.64
N VAL A 192 8.51 -6.10 6.13
CA VAL A 192 9.26 -7.07 5.32
C VAL A 192 8.40 -8.30 5.10
N GLY A 193 8.18 -8.66 3.84
CA GLY A 193 7.34 -9.79 3.47
C GLY A 193 8.01 -10.67 2.42
N CYS A 194 7.85 -11.98 2.52
CA CYS A 194 8.36 -12.94 1.55
C CYS A 194 7.24 -13.81 1.01
N SER A 195 7.32 -14.10 -0.29
CA SER A 195 6.49 -15.08 -0.98
C SER A 195 7.29 -16.30 -1.42
N VAL A 196 6.67 -17.48 -1.33
CA VAL A 196 7.26 -18.77 -1.71
C VAL A 196 6.38 -19.46 -2.73
N ALA A 197 6.96 -19.83 -3.88
CA ALA A 197 6.25 -20.46 -4.97
C ALA A 197 6.02 -21.96 -4.74
N GLU A 198 7.09 -22.76 -4.81
CA GLU A 198 7.05 -24.19 -4.50
C GLU A 198 7.26 -24.40 -3.00
N ARG A 199 6.39 -25.20 -2.37
CA ARG A 199 6.42 -25.46 -0.92
C ARG A 199 5.75 -26.78 -0.54
N TYR A 200 6.09 -27.29 0.64
CA TYR A 200 5.54 -28.55 1.19
C TYR A 200 5.08 -28.42 2.66
N TYR A 201 4.60 -27.25 3.07
CA TYR A 201 4.29 -26.96 4.48
C TYR A 201 3.15 -27.81 5.04
N ALA A 202 2.08 -28.01 4.26
CA ALA A 202 0.97 -28.86 4.67
C ALA A 202 1.41 -30.31 4.95
N GLU A 203 2.37 -30.84 4.17
CA GLU A 203 2.93 -32.18 4.38
C GLU A 203 3.82 -32.23 5.63
N ALA A 204 4.49 -31.13 5.96
CA ALA A 204 5.25 -30.95 7.20
C ALA A 204 4.35 -30.68 8.42
N GLY A 205 3.02 -30.62 8.25
CA GLY A 205 2.06 -30.35 9.32
C GLY A 205 2.00 -28.88 9.76
N GLN A 206 2.56 -27.97 8.96
CA GLN A 206 2.48 -26.53 9.17
C GLN A 206 1.24 -25.95 8.49
N GLU A 207 0.77 -24.81 9.00
CA GLU A 207 -0.28 -24.03 8.34
C GLU A 207 0.24 -23.55 6.99
N ASP A 208 -0.60 -23.63 5.95
CA ASP A 208 -0.25 -23.21 4.60
C ASP A 208 -1.31 -22.25 4.06
N CYS A 209 -0.87 -21.33 3.22
CA CYS A 209 -1.73 -20.45 2.46
C CYS A 209 -2.39 -21.26 1.32
N SER A 210 -3.72 -21.17 1.18
CA SER A 210 -4.46 -21.88 0.11
C SER A 210 -4.21 -21.32 -1.30
N GLN A 211 -3.51 -20.18 -1.41
CA GLN A 211 -3.20 -19.48 -2.66
C GLN A 211 -2.06 -20.16 -3.43
N SER A 212 -1.77 -19.70 -4.64
CA SER A 212 -0.63 -20.19 -5.44
C SER A 212 0.71 -19.91 -4.77
N LEU A 213 0.85 -18.76 -4.11
CA LEU A 213 2.02 -18.40 -3.31
C LEU A 213 1.69 -18.52 -1.83
N PHE A 214 2.66 -19.00 -1.05
CA PHE A 214 2.69 -18.75 0.38
C PHE A 214 3.29 -17.39 0.66
N SER A 215 2.89 -16.77 1.76
CA SER A 215 3.36 -15.44 2.14
C SER A 215 3.44 -15.31 3.66
N ILE A 216 4.55 -14.75 4.13
CA ILE A 216 4.85 -14.50 5.54
C ILE A 216 5.54 -13.15 5.65
N GLY A 217 5.32 -12.42 6.75
CA GLY A 217 5.90 -11.10 6.91
C GLY A 217 6.08 -10.67 8.36
N VAL A 218 6.88 -9.62 8.55
CA VAL A 218 6.97 -8.87 9.80
C VAL A 218 6.36 -7.50 9.57
N ALA A 219 5.28 -7.22 10.28
CA ALA A 219 4.59 -5.93 10.28
C ALA A 219 4.19 -5.59 11.72
N ASP A 220 4.08 -4.29 12.02
CA ASP A 220 3.75 -3.80 13.37
C ASP A 220 4.66 -4.39 14.49
N GLY A 221 5.87 -4.81 14.12
CA GLY A 221 6.87 -5.39 15.02
C GLY A 221 6.75 -6.91 15.27
N TRP A 222 5.84 -7.63 14.59
CA TRP A 222 5.60 -9.06 14.81
C TRP A 222 5.61 -9.86 13.51
N ALA A 223 6.14 -11.09 13.57
CA ALA A 223 6.14 -12.02 12.45
C ALA A 223 4.83 -12.85 12.41
N SER A 224 4.18 -12.91 11.24
CA SER A 224 2.95 -13.69 11.05
C SER A 224 2.76 -14.10 9.58
N LEU A 225 1.88 -15.09 9.35
CA LEU A 225 1.46 -15.42 7.99
C LEU A 225 0.71 -14.24 7.38
N SER A 226 1.03 -13.95 6.12
CA SER A 226 0.45 -12.83 5.37
C SER A 226 -0.40 -13.32 4.19
N CYS A 227 -1.04 -14.49 4.32
CA CYS A 227 -1.78 -15.15 3.23
C CYS A 227 -2.71 -14.19 2.48
N GLY A 228 -2.66 -14.24 1.15
CA GLY A 228 -3.40 -13.33 0.27
C GLY A 228 -2.60 -12.10 -0.21
N ASN A 229 -1.35 -11.95 0.25
CA ASN A 229 -0.39 -10.98 -0.27
C ASN A 229 0.68 -11.67 -1.12
N ASP A 230 1.18 -10.97 -2.14
CA ASP A 230 2.25 -11.44 -3.02
C ASP A 230 3.44 -10.47 -2.95
N PHE A 231 4.60 -10.99 -2.53
CA PHE A 231 5.86 -10.26 -2.34
C PHE A 231 6.85 -10.61 -3.45
N ILE A 232 6.43 -10.37 -4.69
CA ILE A 232 7.17 -10.75 -5.91
C ILE A 232 7.88 -9.57 -6.59
N GLY A 233 7.82 -8.39 -5.96
CA GLY A 233 8.37 -7.15 -6.48
C GLY A 233 7.51 -6.47 -7.54
N SER A 234 8.06 -5.41 -8.12
CA SER A 234 7.44 -4.63 -9.19
C SER A 234 8.08 -4.91 -10.54
N ALA A 235 7.30 -4.78 -11.62
CA ALA A 235 7.80 -4.93 -13.00
C ALA A 235 8.81 -3.84 -13.41
N ASP A 236 8.68 -2.65 -12.83
CA ASP A 236 9.59 -1.52 -13.07
C ASP A 236 10.71 -1.44 -12.01
N GLY A 237 10.75 -2.44 -11.14
CA GLY A 237 11.65 -2.52 -10.01
C GLY A 237 12.96 -3.25 -10.27
N VAL A 238 13.98 -2.93 -9.47
CA VAL A 238 15.22 -3.70 -9.46
C VAL A 238 15.06 -4.85 -8.48
N LEU A 239 14.89 -6.07 -8.99
CA LEU A 239 14.94 -7.29 -8.20
C LEU A 239 16.39 -7.76 -8.07
N ILE A 240 16.91 -7.80 -6.84
CA ILE A 240 18.28 -8.20 -6.57
C ILE A 240 18.31 -9.67 -6.15
N THR A 241 19.04 -10.51 -6.88
CA THR A 241 19.32 -11.88 -6.42
C THR A 241 20.38 -11.82 -5.32
N LEU A 242 20.03 -12.30 -4.12
CA LEU A 242 20.90 -12.29 -2.96
C LEU A 242 21.61 -13.64 -2.83
N ASP A 243 22.91 -13.67 -3.14
CA ASP A 243 23.74 -14.86 -3.04
C ASP A 243 23.66 -15.50 -1.64
N TYR A 244 23.88 -16.81 -1.56
CA TYR A 244 23.87 -17.50 -0.27
C TYR A 244 25.01 -16.97 0.62
N GLY A 245 24.64 -16.55 1.83
CA GLY A 245 25.53 -15.89 2.79
C GLY A 245 25.47 -14.37 2.76
N SER A 246 24.84 -13.77 1.74
CA SER A 246 24.67 -12.31 1.64
C SER A 246 23.41 -11.84 2.34
N SER A 247 23.43 -10.56 2.72
CA SER A 247 22.32 -9.87 3.39
C SER A 247 21.89 -8.62 2.63
N ALA A 248 20.64 -8.25 2.78
CA ALA A 248 20.10 -6.98 2.34
C ALA A 248 19.37 -6.30 3.49
N ALA A 249 19.38 -4.97 3.54
CA ALA A 249 18.76 -4.22 4.63
C ALA A 249 18.26 -2.84 4.19
N ASN A 250 17.33 -2.29 4.97
CA ASN A 250 17.02 -0.87 5.04
C ASN A 250 17.17 -0.40 6.50
N ASP A 251 16.62 0.75 6.88
CA ASP A 251 16.74 1.26 8.25
C ASP A 251 16.00 0.39 9.30
N THR A 252 14.94 -0.31 8.91
CA THR A 252 14.03 -1.01 9.83
C THR A 252 14.16 -2.53 9.76
N PHE A 253 14.43 -3.09 8.59
CA PHE A 253 14.37 -4.52 8.31
C PHE A 253 15.63 -5.00 7.62
N ALA A 254 15.91 -6.28 7.79
CA ALA A 254 17.00 -6.95 7.11
C ALA A 254 16.61 -8.37 6.74
N CYS A 255 17.24 -8.89 5.68
CA CYS A 255 17.08 -10.24 5.20
C CYS A 255 18.44 -10.87 4.90
N THR A 256 18.57 -12.18 5.08
CA THR A 256 19.77 -12.95 4.75
C THR A 256 19.38 -14.21 4.00
N SER A 257 20.02 -14.42 2.84
CA SER A 257 19.82 -15.60 2.01
C SER A 257 20.74 -16.73 2.47
N ARG A 258 20.20 -17.91 2.80
CA ARG A 258 20.99 -19.11 3.14
C ARG A 258 20.46 -20.32 2.39
N GLU A 259 21.29 -21.36 2.26
CA GLU A 259 20.86 -22.64 1.69
C GLU A 259 19.69 -23.26 2.48
N SER A 260 19.65 -23.01 3.79
CA SER A 260 18.58 -23.46 4.69
C SER A 260 17.29 -22.63 4.57
N GLY A 261 17.31 -21.49 3.89
CA GLY A 261 16.16 -20.59 3.77
C GLY A 261 16.53 -19.11 3.79
N MET A 262 15.54 -18.27 3.52
CA MET A 262 15.63 -16.81 3.67
C MET A 262 15.20 -16.44 5.10
N THR A 263 16.03 -15.69 5.81
CA THR A 263 15.70 -15.17 7.14
C THR A 263 15.50 -13.66 7.05
N CYS A 264 14.34 -13.15 7.46
CA CYS A 264 14.05 -11.72 7.48
C CYS A 264 13.57 -11.30 8.87
N TRP A 265 13.97 -10.11 9.32
CA TRP A 265 13.65 -9.61 10.66
C TRP A 265 13.55 -8.09 10.70
N ASN A 266 12.88 -7.59 11.73
CA ASN A 266 12.90 -6.19 12.12
C ASN A 266 14.11 -5.93 13.02
N GLN A 267 14.97 -5.00 12.62
CA GLN A 267 16.22 -4.68 13.32
C GLN A 267 15.98 -4.00 14.68
N VAL A 268 14.83 -3.34 14.85
CA VAL A 268 14.44 -2.65 16.09
C VAL A 268 13.85 -3.62 17.10
N THR A 269 12.94 -4.52 16.70
CA THR A 269 12.27 -5.45 17.64
C THR A 269 13.01 -6.78 17.79
N GLY A 270 13.80 -7.16 16.80
CA GLY A 270 14.41 -8.49 16.69
C GLY A 270 13.45 -9.58 16.21
N SER A 271 12.15 -9.27 16.05
CA SER A 271 11.17 -10.24 15.56
C SER A 271 11.34 -10.53 14.09
N GLY A 272 11.15 -11.78 13.70
CA GLY A 272 11.46 -12.21 12.35
C GLY A 272 10.92 -13.59 12.01
N PHE A 273 11.30 -14.03 10.82
CA PHE A 273 11.00 -15.37 10.35
C PHE A 273 12.15 -15.94 9.54
N THR A 274 12.19 -17.26 9.45
CA THR A 274 12.97 -17.98 8.44
C THR A 274 12.01 -18.79 7.59
N VAL A 275 12.17 -18.76 6.28
CA VAL A 275 11.31 -19.45 5.33
C VAL A 275 12.14 -20.20 4.30
N SER A 276 11.77 -21.44 4.02
CA SER A 276 12.39 -22.31 3.02
C SER A 276 11.31 -23.03 2.20
N ARG A 277 11.67 -23.89 1.26
CA ARG A 277 10.69 -24.71 0.53
C ARG A 277 9.96 -25.71 1.42
N THR A 278 10.59 -26.18 2.50
CA THR A 278 10.04 -27.30 3.30
C THR A 278 9.40 -26.85 4.59
N GLU A 279 9.86 -25.74 5.16
CA GLU A 279 9.40 -25.25 6.46
C GLU A 279 9.52 -23.72 6.60
N TYR A 280 8.86 -23.18 7.62
CA TYR A 280 9.07 -21.82 8.10
C TYR A 280 9.03 -21.76 9.63
N THR A 281 9.69 -20.75 10.21
CA THR A 281 9.68 -20.48 11.65
C THR A 281 9.54 -18.99 11.90
N VAL A 282 8.88 -18.60 12.99
CA VAL A 282 8.80 -17.21 13.48
C VAL A 282 9.53 -17.08 14.81
N PHE A 283 10.08 -15.91 15.12
CA PHE A 283 10.78 -15.61 16.37
C PHE A 283 10.58 -14.17 16.82
#